data_AF-A0A8T3N025-F1
#
_entry.id   AF-A0A8T3N025-F1
#
_cell.length_a   1.000
_cell.length_b   1.000
_cell.length_c   1.000
_cell.angle_alpha   90.00
_cell.angle_beta   90.00
_cell.angle_gamma   90.00
#
_symmetry.space_group_name_H-M   'P 1'
#
loop_
_entity.id
_entity.type
_entity.pdbx_description
1 polymer ?
#
loop_
_entity_poly.entity_id
_entity_poly.type
_entity_poly.pdbx_seq_one_letter_code
_entity_poly.pdbx_strand_id
1 'polypeptide(L)'
;MNDAEERFAERLSQDLERVLGAGLAVDDIELSSVDDRAHVRANLLVEGRIETIEAEAEDVVGLYRPVMERAAEMRLGAAFWRMIGPA
;
A
#
# COMPACT_ATOMS: atom_id res chain seq x y z
N MET A 1 -3.86 10.86 15.68
CA MET A 1 -3.41 9.48 15.48
C MET A 1 -3.38 8.80 16.83
N ASN A 2 -4.13 7.71 16.99
CA ASN A 2 -4.17 6.89 18.21
C ASN A 2 -3.10 5.77 18.12
N ASP A 3 -2.57 5.29 19.25
CA ASP A 3 -1.56 4.22 19.33
C ASP A 3 -1.93 2.94 18.53
N ALA A 4 -3.22 2.70 18.32
CA ALA A 4 -3.72 1.58 17.53
C ALA A 4 -3.55 1.80 16.01
N GLU A 5 -3.77 3.02 15.54
CA GLU A 5 -3.59 3.42 14.14
C GLU A 5 -2.10 3.44 13.78
N GLU A 6 -1.26 3.92 14.69
CA GLU A 6 0.20 3.93 14.51
C GLU A 6 0.76 2.50 14.39
N ARG A 7 0.35 1.59 15.27
CA ARG A 7 0.72 0.17 15.18
C ARG A 7 0.20 -0.51 13.92
N PHE A 8 -0.98 -0.12 13.44
CA PHE A 8 -1.51 -0.61 12.18
C PHE A 8 -0.67 -0.12 10.99
N ALA A 9 -0.38 1.19 10.93
CA ALA A 9 0.44 1.78 9.87
C ALA A 9 1.85 1.18 9.84
N GLU A 10 2.48 1.01 11.00
CA GLU A 10 3.80 0.39 11.11
C GLU A 10 3.79 -1.06 10.59
N ARG A 11 2.80 -1.86 11.02
CA ARG A 11 2.67 -3.24 10.55
C ARG A 11 2.36 -3.31 9.06
N LEU A 12 1.47 -2.45 8.58
CA LEU A 12 1.11 -2.37 7.17
C LEU A 12 2.32 -2.03 6.32
N SER A 13 3.14 -1.07 6.75
CA SER A 13 4.39 -0.71 6.08
C SER A 13 5.35 -1.91 5.98
N GLN A 14 5.60 -2.61 7.09
CA GLN A 14 6.47 -3.80 7.10
C GLN A 14 5.98 -4.92 6.18
N ASP A 15 4.65 -5.15 6.15
CA ASP A 15 4.06 -6.19 5.30
C ASP A 15 4.05 -5.78 3.83
N LEU A 16 3.83 -4.49 3.53
CA LEU A 16 3.99 -3.92 2.19
C LEU A 16 5.42 -4.06 1.69
N GLU A 17 6.43 -3.71 2.48
CA GLU A 17 7.84 -3.89 2.10
C GLU A 17 8.17 -5.35 1.74
N ARG A 18 7.64 -6.31 2.50
CA ARG A 18 7.78 -7.75 2.21
C ARG A 18 7.13 -8.14 0.89
N VAL A 19 5.91 -7.65 0.64
CA VAL A 19 5.17 -7.98 -0.58
C VAL A 19 5.76 -7.30 -1.79
N LEU A 20 6.22 -6.07 -1.69
CA LEU A 20 6.73 -5.30 -2.82
C LEU A 20 8.16 -5.73 -3.19
N GLY A 21 9.02 -6.02 -2.21
CA GLY A 21 10.38 -6.53 -2.43
C GLY A 21 11.37 -5.49 -2.97
N ALA A 22 12.51 -5.95 -3.50
CA ALA A 22 13.59 -5.06 -3.93
C ALA A 22 13.19 -4.19 -5.14
N GLY A 23 13.33 -2.86 -4.98
CA GLY A 23 12.99 -1.87 -6.01
C GLY A 23 11.65 -1.14 -5.78
N LEU A 24 10.95 -1.49 -4.69
CA LEU A 24 9.75 -0.80 -4.23
C LEU A 24 9.91 -0.39 -2.76
N ALA A 25 9.50 0.83 -2.42
CA ALA A 25 9.54 1.36 -1.06
C ALA A 25 8.20 2.00 -0.68
N VAL A 26 7.84 1.94 0.60
CA VAL A 26 6.71 2.71 1.15
C VAL A 26 7.24 4.11 1.47
N ASP A 27 6.61 5.15 0.93
CA ASP A 27 6.98 6.55 1.19
C ASP A 27 6.16 7.11 2.36
N ASP A 28 4.85 6.95 2.30
CA ASP A 28 3.92 7.48 3.30
C ASP A 28 2.65 6.65 3.38
N ILE A 29 2.06 6.58 4.57
CA ILE A 29 0.77 5.93 4.83
C ILE A 29 -0.08 6.86 5.67
N GLU A 30 -1.13 7.41 5.04
CA GLU A 30 -2.13 8.21 5.72
C GLU A 30 -3.37 7.37 6.02
N LEU A 31 -3.79 7.38 7.28
CA LEU A 31 -5.05 6.81 7.73
C LEU A 31 -6.01 7.93 8.07
N SER A 32 -7.24 7.80 7.59
CA SER A 32 -8.33 8.73 7.90
C SER A 32 -9.63 7.98 8.10
N SER A 33 -10.61 8.64 8.71
CA SER A 33 -11.97 8.13 8.78
C SER A 33 -12.92 9.15 8.16
N VAL A 34 -13.76 8.68 7.24
CA VAL A 34 -14.76 9.47 6.52
C VAL A 34 -16.06 8.69 6.58
N ASP A 35 -17.16 9.33 6.99
CA ASP A 35 -18.49 8.72 7.06
C ASP A 35 -18.53 7.36 7.80
N ASP A 36 -17.88 7.29 8.97
CA ASP A 36 -17.75 6.07 9.80
C ASP A 36 -17.02 4.89 9.12
N ARG A 37 -16.36 5.14 7.99
CA ARG A 37 -15.51 4.17 7.29
C ARG A 37 -14.05 4.52 7.50
N ALA A 38 -13.20 3.51 7.52
CA ALA A 38 -11.75 3.71 7.53
C ALA A 38 -11.26 3.88 6.08
N HIS A 39 -10.32 4.79 5.89
CA HIS A 39 -9.68 5.07 4.62
C HIS A 39 -8.16 5.03 4.80
N VAL A 40 -7.46 4.49 3.80
CA VAL A 40 -6.00 4.54 3.72
C VAL A 40 -5.57 5.06 2.36
N ARG A 41 -4.57 5.93 2.41
CA ARG A 41 -3.79 6.37 1.26
C ARG A 41 -2.34 6.00 1.51
N ALA A 42 -1.81 5.06 0.74
CA ALA A 42 -0.41 4.66 0.82
C ALA A 42 0.33 5.07 -0.45
N ASN A 43 1.35 5.92 -0.31
CA ASN A 43 2.24 6.30 -1.41
C ASN A 43 3.42 5.33 -1.44
N LEU A 44 3.70 4.80 -2.62
CA LEU A 44 4.74 3.82 -2.86
C LEU A 44 5.69 4.35 -3.94
N LEU A 45 6.99 4.20 -3.72
CA LEU A 45 8.00 4.43 -4.74
C LEU A 45 8.28 3.11 -5.47
N VAL A 46 7.88 3.01 -6.73
CA VAL A 46 8.03 1.83 -7.59
C VAL A 46 8.95 2.17 -8.77
N GLU A 47 10.16 1.61 -8.78
CA GLU A 47 11.16 1.84 -9.85
C GLU A 47 11.35 3.34 -10.21
N GLY A 48 11.29 4.23 -9.20
CA GLY A 48 11.45 5.68 -9.38
C GLY A 48 10.17 6.45 -9.71
N ARG A 49 9.00 5.79 -9.72
CA ARG A 49 7.68 6.42 -9.87
C ARG A 49 6.90 6.37 -8.57
N ILE A 50 6.14 7.41 -8.27
CA ILE A 50 5.23 7.41 -7.13
C ILE A 50 3.90 6.82 -7.61
N GLU A 51 3.49 5.73 -6.97
CA GLU A 51 2.18 5.10 -7.14
C GLU A 51 1.39 5.26 -5.83
N THR A 52 0.08 5.41 -5.93
CA THR A 52 -0.78 5.57 -4.75
C THR A 52 -1.79 4.43 -4.69
N ILE A 53 -1.87 3.78 -3.52
CA ILE A 53 -2.95 2.85 -3.17
C ILE A 53 -3.95 3.62 -2.32
N GLU A 54 -5.20 3.67 -2.78
CA GLU A 54 -6.33 4.16 -2.00
C GLU A 54 -7.31 3.00 -1.76
N ALA A 55 -7.73 2.84 -0.51
CA ALA A 55 -8.71 1.84 -0.11
C ALA A 55 -9.62 2.35 1.02
N GLU A 56 -10.82 1.80 1.06
CA GLU A 56 -11.81 2.06 2.10
C GLU A 56 -12.37 0.74 2.66
N ALA A 57 -12.77 0.75 3.92
CA ALA A 57 -13.39 -0.38 4.59
C ALA A 57 -14.27 0.08 5.77
N GLU A 58 -15.06 -0.83 6.33
CA GLU A 58 -15.87 -0.53 7.53
C GLU A 58 -15.02 -0.19 8.75
N ASP A 59 -13.83 -0.78 8.86
CA ASP A 59 -12.87 -0.48 9.93
C ASP A 59 -11.43 -0.58 9.43
N VAL A 60 -10.49 -0.17 10.29
CA VAL A 60 -9.06 -0.16 9.97
C VAL A 60 -8.54 -1.57 9.63
N VAL A 61 -9.08 -2.62 10.25
CA VAL A 61 -8.66 -4.00 10.00
C VAL A 61 -9.07 -4.44 8.60
N GLY A 62 -10.26 -4.05 8.15
CA GLY A 62 -10.79 -4.32 6.83
C GLY A 62 -9.97 -3.70 5.69
N LEU A 63 -9.15 -2.68 5.96
CA LEU A 63 -8.26 -2.07 4.97
C LEU A 63 -7.10 -2.98 4.56
N TYR A 64 -6.71 -3.93 5.40
CA TYR A 64 -5.50 -4.73 5.16
C TYR A 64 -5.58 -5.52 3.85
N ARG A 65 -6.68 -6.26 3.65
CA ARG A 65 -6.85 -7.08 2.45
C ARG A 65 -6.80 -6.28 1.14
N PRO A 66 -7.61 -5.22 0.92
CA PRO A 66 -7.62 -4.48 -0.34
C PRO A 66 -6.30 -3.76 -0.62
N VAL A 67 -5.57 -3.32 0.41
CA VAL A 67 -4.23 -2.73 0.25
C VAL A 67 -3.23 -3.77 -0.22
N MET A 68 -3.21 -4.95 0.42
CA MET A 68 -2.27 -6.02 0.07
C MET A 68 -2.53 -6.61 -1.32
N GLU A 69 -3.80 -6.74 -1.72
CA GLU A 69 -4.17 -7.18 -3.08
C GLU A 69 -3.65 -6.19 -4.13
N ARG A 70 -3.88 -4.88 -3.96
CA ARG A 70 -3.36 -3.85 -4.87
C ARG A 70 -1.83 -3.81 -4.90
N ALA A 71 -1.17 -3.95 -3.76
CA ALA A 71 0.28 -4.02 -3.68
C ALA A 71 0.86 -5.22 -4.46
N ALA A 72 0.22 -6.38 -4.35
CA ALA A 72 0.60 -7.57 -5.11
C ALA A 72 0.40 -7.39 -6.63
N GLU A 73 -0.71 -6.76 -7.05
CA GLU A 73 -0.96 -6.42 -8.45
C GLU A 73 0.10 -5.47 -9.01
N MET A 74 0.47 -4.42 -8.26
CA MET A 74 1.54 -3.48 -8.63
C MET A 74 2.87 -4.20 -8.81
N ARG A 75 3.23 -5.10 -7.90
CA ARG A 75 4.44 -5.92 -8.02
C ARG A 75 4.42 -6.79 -9.27
N LEU A 76 3.31 -7.45 -9.56
CA LEU A 76 3.16 -8.27 -10.76
C LEU A 76 3.32 -7.41 -12.02
N GLY A 77 2.70 -6.22 -12.03
CA GLY A 77 2.87 -5.24 -13.10
C GLY A 77 4.33 -4.84 -13.30
N ALA A 78 5.03 -4.41 -12.24
CA ALA A 78 6.45 -4.02 -12.30
C ALA A 78 7.35 -5.17 -12.78
N ALA A 79 7.13 -6.39 -12.28
CA ALA A 79 7.86 -7.57 -12.73
C ALA A 79 7.61 -7.89 -14.22
N PHE A 80 6.38 -7.70 -14.69
CA PHE A 80 6.02 -7.86 -16.10
C PHE A 80 6.73 -6.81 -16.96
N TRP A 81 6.66 -5.52 -16.61
CA TRP A 81 7.37 -4.43 -17.30
C TRP A 81 8.88 -4.71 -17.46
N ARG A 82 9.52 -5.23 -16.40
CA ARG A 82 10.94 -5.60 -16.43
C ARG A 82 11.27 -6.76 -17.37
N MET A 83 10.32 -7.68 -17.58
CA MET A 83 10.52 -8.85 -18.45
C MET A 83 10.41 -8.51 -19.94
N ILE A 84 9.53 -7.57 -20.32
CA ILE A 84 9.18 -7.35 -21.74
C ILE A 84 9.67 -6.01 -22.29
N GLY A 85 10.10 -5.08 -21.44
CA GLY A 85 10.54 -3.75 -21.83
C GLY A 85 9.39 -2.83 -22.28
N PRO A 86 9.63 -1.51 -22.39
CA PRO A 86 8.64 -0.60 -22.96
C PRO A 86 8.47 -0.89 -24.46
N ALA A 87 7.22 -0.94 -24.92
CA ALA A 87 6.88 -0.89 -26.34
C ALA A 87 7.21 0.48 -26.95
#